data_AF-A0A7S4RLS4-F1
#
_entry.id   AF-A0A7S4RLS4-F1
#
_cell.length_a   1.000
_cell.length_b   1.000
_cell.length_c   1.000
_cell.angle_alpha   90.00
_cell.angle_beta   90.00
_cell.angle_gamma   90.00
#
_symmetry.space_group_name_H-M   'P 1'
#
loop_
_entity.id
_entity.type
_entity.pdbx_description
1 polymer ?
#
loop_
_entity_poly.entity_id
_entity_poly.type
_entity_poly.pdbx_seq_one_letter_code
_entity_poly.pdbx_strand_id
1 'polypeptide(L)'
;TTSSSGASVPDQGNQNNNHDSDNEFDEFAQTSVSLLQLIIKRFPARLGAWLMLAKLQLQVNDYDAAIGLLEKCLNMNPDFSHAHLMMAKIDISRNNQERSHQTLNHALSIDFTTQDHPIYRLVRSEIFLKEGRFQEAKTILEDIVKLQNASNINDTDFITSLTDK
;
A
#
# COMPACT_ATOMS: atom_id res chain seq x y z
N THR A 1 -31.66 -54.44 16.83
CA THR A 1 -31.61 -53.92 15.46
C THR A 1 -31.79 -52.42 15.52
N THR A 2 -30.85 -51.74 14.88
CA THR A 2 -30.57 -50.29 14.86
C THR A 2 -31.55 -49.49 13.98
N SER A 3 -31.74 -48.20 14.31
CA SER A 3 -31.85 -47.00 13.43
C SER A 3 -32.89 -46.02 14.01
N SER A 4 -32.54 -44.92 14.68
CA SER A 4 -31.99 -43.63 14.18
C SER A 4 -32.93 -42.84 13.26
N SER A 5 -33.40 -41.67 13.72
CA SER A 5 -33.60 -40.41 12.97
C SER A 5 -34.40 -39.48 13.91
N GLY A 6 -34.04 -38.25 14.24
CA GLY A 6 -33.15 -37.27 13.63
C GLY A 6 -33.79 -35.91 13.97
N ALA A 7 -33.37 -35.30 15.08
CA ALA A 7 -33.90 -34.02 15.53
C ALA A 7 -33.42 -32.89 14.61
N SER A 8 -34.35 -32.10 14.09
CA SER A 8 -34.07 -30.89 13.31
C SER A 8 -33.75 -29.74 14.27
N VAL A 9 -32.57 -29.14 14.13
CA VAL A 9 -32.20 -27.86 14.75
C VAL A 9 -32.41 -26.77 13.69
N PRO A 10 -33.12 -25.67 13.98
CA PRO A 10 -33.20 -24.54 13.06
C PRO A 10 -31.89 -23.73 13.10
N ASP A 11 -31.28 -23.62 11.92
CA ASP A 11 -30.16 -22.74 11.59
C ASP A 11 -30.61 -21.28 11.70
N GLN A 12 -30.19 -20.59 12.76
CA GLN A 12 -30.31 -19.13 12.81
C GLN A 12 -29.14 -18.53 12.05
N GLY A 13 -29.46 -18.04 10.85
CA GLY A 13 -28.57 -17.27 10.01
C GLY A 13 -27.92 -16.13 10.77
N ASN A 14 -26.61 -16.22 10.89
CA ASN A 14 -25.71 -15.15 11.31
C ASN A 14 -25.69 -14.09 10.18
N GLN A 15 -26.57 -13.10 10.27
CA GLN A 15 -26.56 -11.92 9.42
C GLN A 15 -26.03 -10.71 10.20
N ASN A 16 -25.15 -9.97 9.54
CA ASN A 16 -24.70 -8.61 9.83
C ASN A 16 -23.81 -8.39 11.05
N ASN A 17 -22.49 -8.38 10.79
CA ASN A 17 -21.53 -7.55 11.54
C ASN A 17 -20.41 -6.96 10.63
N ASN A 18 -20.56 -6.99 9.30
CA ASN A 18 -19.54 -6.50 8.36
C ASN A 18 -19.87 -5.16 7.69
N HIS A 19 -21.06 -4.57 7.91
CA HIS A 19 -21.50 -3.39 7.16
C HIS A 19 -21.11 -2.04 7.80
N ASP A 20 -20.75 -2.04 9.09
CA ASP A 20 -20.46 -0.80 9.82
C ASP A 20 -19.00 -0.36 9.67
N SER A 21 -18.06 -1.32 9.60
CA SER A 21 -16.62 -1.06 9.43
C SER A 21 -16.26 -0.55 8.02
N ASP A 22 -17.00 -0.95 6.99
CA ASP A 22 -16.78 -0.50 5.62
C ASP A 22 -17.25 0.96 5.43
N ASN A 23 -18.36 1.34 6.08
CA ASN A 23 -18.89 2.71 6.05
C ASN A 23 -17.99 3.72 6.79
N GLU A 24 -17.40 3.32 7.91
CA GLU A 24 -16.51 4.20 8.69
C GLU A 24 -15.18 4.44 7.96
N PHE A 25 -14.66 3.41 7.28
CA PHE A 25 -13.48 3.53 6.42
C PHE A 25 -13.73 4.47 5.23
N ASP A 26 -14.89 4.35 4.59
CA ASP A 26 -15.29 5.21 3.46
C ASP A 26 -15.47 6.68 3.89
N GLU A 27 -16.07 6.94 5.05
CA GLU A 27 -16.20 8.30 5.58
C GLU A 27 -14.83 8.94 5.90
N PHE A 28 -13.93 8.17 6.52
CA PHE A 28 -12.58 8.62 6.81
C PHE A 28 -11.76 8.88 5.54
N ALA A 29 -11.87 8.00 4.54
CA ALA A 29 -11.23 8.16 3.25
C ALA A 29 -11.75 9.43 2.54
N GLN A 30 -13.06 9.65 2.55
CA GLN A 30 -13.69 10.83 1.92
C GLN A 30 -13.28 12.14 2.60
N THR A 31 -13.19 12.14 3.93
CA THR A 31 -12.69 13.28 4.71
C THR A 31 -11.22 13.56 4.37
N SER A 32 -10.39 12.52 4.30
CA SER A 32 -8.98 12.61 3.96
C SER A 32 -8.77 13.17 2.54
N VAL A 33 -9.54 12.70 1.57
CA VAL A 33 -9.54 13.21 0.20
C VAL A 33 -9.87 14.70 0.18
N SER A 34 -10.93 15.11 0.89
CA SER A 34 -11.37 16.52 0.94
C SER A 34 -10.29 17.44 1.54
N LEU A 35 -9.64 17.01 2.61
CA LEU A 35 -8.54 17.75 3.24
C LEU A 35 -7.33 17.87 2.31
N LEU A 36 -6.93 16.77 1.66
CA LEU A 36 -5.81 16.77 0.72
C LEU A 36 -6.08 17.67 -0.48
N GLN A 37 -7.30 17.67 -1.02
CA GLN A 37 -7.70 18.59 -2.09
C GLN A 37 -7.62 20.05 -1.66
N LEU A 38 -8.02 20.38 -0.42
CA LEU A 38 -7.88 21.74 0.11
C LEU A 38 -6.40 22.15 0.24
N ILE A 39 -5.55 21.26 0.73
CA ILE A 39 -4.10 21.49 0.85
C ILE A 39 -3.50 21.72 -0.54
N ILE A 40 -3.84 20.87 -1.52
CA ILE A 40 -3.37 21.00 -2.90
C ILE A 40 -3.80 22.35 -3.49
N LYS A 41 -5.07 22.76 -3.28
CA LYS A 41 -5.59 24.04 -3.76
C LYS A 41 -4.85 25.23 -3.15
N ARG A 42 -4.50 25.15 -1.86
CA ARG A 42 -3.82 26.25 -1.14
C ARG A 42 -2.30 26.25 -1.33
N PHE A 43 -1.70 25.07 -1.46
CA PHE A 43 -0.26 24.83 -1.50
C PHE A 43 0.09 23.78 -2.57
N PRO A 44 -0.07 24.10 -3.86
CA PRO A 44 0.09 23.13 -4.95
C PRO A 44 1.51 22.54 -5.01
N ALA A 45 2.54 23.27 -4.58
CA ALA A 45 3.93 22.80 -4.55
C ALA A 45 4.21 21.73 -3.48
N ARG A 46 3.24 21.37 -2.63
CA ARG A 46 3.41 20.31 -1.63
C ARG A 46 3.23 18.93 -2.26
N LEU A 47 4.31 18.40 -2.83
CA LEU A 47 4.36 17.08 -3.49
C LEU A 47 3.78 15.94 -2.65
N GLY A 48 4.01 15.98 -1.33
CA GLY A 48 3.48 14.99 -0.39
C GLY A 48 1.95 14.89 -0.39
N ALA A 49 1.24 16.00 -0.58
CA ALA A 49 -0.23 15.99 -0.62
C ALA A 49 -0.77 15.30 -1.88
N TRP A 50 -0.14 15.55 -3.04
CA TRP A 50 -0.44 14.85 -4.29
C TRP A 50 -0.16 13.37 -4.19
N LEU A 51 0.99 13.00 -3.60
CA LEU A 51 1.39 11.62 -3.38
C LEU A 51 0.40 10.88 -2.46
N MET A 52 -0.02 11.51 -1.35
CA MET A 52 -1.00 10.92 -0.43
C MET A 52 -2.36 10.74 -1.11
N LEU A 53 -2.81 11.72 -1.91
CA LEU A 53 -4.06 11.60 -2.63
C LEU A 53 -3.99 10.47 -3.66
N ALA A 54 -2.87 10.33 -4.38
CA ALA A 54 -2.66 9.22 -5.31
C ALA A 54 -2.66 7.86 -4.58
N LYS A 55 -2.07 7.78 -3.39
CA LYS A 55 -2.12 6.55 -2.57
C LYS A 55 -3.55 6.17 -2.16
N LEU A 56 -4.40 7.15 -1.86
CA LEU A 56 -5.81 6.89 -1.57
C LEU A 56 -6.55 6.37 -2.81
N GLN A 57 -6.33 6.99 -3.97
CA GLN A 57 -6.88 6.49 -5.24
C GLN A 57 -6.42 5.05 -5.54
N LEU A 58 -5.18 4.71 -5.18
CA LEU A 58 -4.69 3.34 -5.30
C LEU A 58 -5.39 2.35 -4.38
N GLN A 59 -5.80 2.74 -3.17
CA GLN A 59 -6.53 1.84 -2.26
C GLN A 59 -7.90 1.44 -2.83
N VAL A 60 -8.54 2.35 -3.56
CA VAL A 60 -9.81 2.09 -4.24
C VAL A 60 -9.63 1.56 -5.67
N ASN A 61 -8.40 1.18 -6.03
CA ASN A 61 -8.02 0.68 -7.36
C ASN A 61 -8.31 1.65 -8.53
N ASP A 62 -8.48 2.96 -8.26
CA ASP A 62 -8.57 3.98 -9.30
C ASP A 62 -7.15 4.34 -9.78
N TYR A 63 -6.60 3.46 -10.61
CA TYR A 63 -5.25 3.60 -11.15
C TYR A 63 -5.10 4.83 -12.04
N ASP A 64 -6.12 5.18 -12.81
CA ASP A 64 -6.04 6.29 -13.77
C ASP A 64 -6.06 7.64 -13.02
N ALA A 65 -6.90 7.79 -11.99
CA ALA A 65 -6.86 8.97 -11.12
C ALA A 65 -5.52 9.07 -10.37
N ALA A 66 -5.01 7.94 -9.86
CA ALA A 66 -3.70 7.90 -9.20
C ALA A 66 -2.57 8.36 -10.15
N ILE A 67 -2.53 7.85 -11.39
CA ILE A 67 -1.55 8.26 -12.40
C ILE A 67 -1.64 9.76 -12.65
N GLY A 68 -2.83 10.31 -12.90
CA GLY A 68 -2.98 11.74 -13.19
C GLY A 68 -2.53 12.65 -12.03
N LEU A 69 -2.62 12.18 -10.78
CA LEU A 69 -2.08 12.89 -9.62
C LEU A 69 -0.55 12.80 -9.53
N LEU A 70 0.02 11.63 -9.83
CA LEU A 70 1.47 11.41 -9.84
C LEU A 70 2.14 12.18 -10.99
N GLU A 71 1.52 12.27 -12.16
CA GLU A 71 2.00 13.09 -13.28
C GLU A 71 2.06 14.58 -12.89
N LYS A 72 1.05 15.09 -12.17
CA LYS A 72 1.10 16.46 -11.64
C LYS A 72 2.25 16.64 -10.65
N CYS A 73 2.54 15.62 -9.85
CA CYS A 73 3.69 15.61 -8.95
C CYS A 73 5.02 15.72 -9.73
N LEU A 74 5.18 14.89 -10.76
CA LEU A 74 6.37 14.84 -11.61
C LEU A 74 6.54 16.07 -12.50
N ASN A 75 5.45 16.71 -12.91
CA ASN A 75 5.50 17.99 -13.63
C ASN A 75 6.11 19.12 -12.77
N MET A 76 5.93 19.05 -11.44
CA MET A 76 6.53 20.02 -10.52
C MET A 76 7.94 19.62 -10.12
N ASN A 77 8.20 18.32 -9.96
CA ASN A 77 9.52 17.78 -9.67
C ASN A 77 9.71 16.41 -10.37
N PRO A 78 10.39 16.40 -11.54
CA PRO A 78 10.66 15.16 -12.28
C PRO A 78 11.47 14.13 -11.49
N ASP A 79 12.29 14.58 -10.55
CA ASP A 79 13.19 13.77 -9.73
C ASP A 79 12.52 13.35 -8.41
N PHE A 80 11.19 13.43 -8.31
CA PHE A 80 10.50 12.97 -7.11
C PHE A 80 10.36 11.44 -7.11
N SER A 81 11.38 10.76 -6.60
CA SER A 81 11.52 9.31 -6.56
C SER A 81 10.28 8.57 -6.03
N HIS A 82 9.59 9.13 -5.04
CA HIS A 82 8.39 8.53 -4.45
C HIS A 82 7.22 8.45 -5.43
N ALA A 83 7.09 9.40 -6.37
CA ALA A 83 6.05 9.32 -7.40
C ALA A 83 6.35 8.21 -8.41
N HIS A 84 7.62 8.05 -8.80
CA HIS A 84 8.04 6.93 -9.64
C HIS A 84 7.80 5.56 -8.97
N LEU A 85 8.06 5.43 -7.66
CA LEU A 85 7.72 4.22 -6.91
C LEU A 85 6.22 3.89 -6.96
N MET A 86 5.36 4.92 -6.87
CA MET A 86 3.90 4.71 -6.95
C MET A 86 3.49 4.30 -8.37
N MET A 87 4.08 4.90 -9.41
CA MET A 87 3.83 4.49 -10.79
C MET A 87 4.28 3.04 -11.04
N ALA A 88 5.45 2.64 -10.54
CA ALA A 88 5.91 1.25 -10.64
C ALA A 88 4.95 0.28 -9.94
N LYS A 89 4.40 0.66 -8.78
CA LYS A 89 3.35 -0.10 -8.08
C LYS A 89 2.08 -0.22 -8.91
N ILE A 90 1.64 0.86 -9.56
CA ILE A 90 0.47 0.83 -10.45
C ILE A 90 0.72 -0.12 -11.62
N ASP A 91 1.89 -0.03 -12.24
CA ASP A 91 2.24 -0.85 -13.39
C ASP A 91 2.25 -2.34 -13.06
N ILE A 92 2.81 -2.76 -11.92
CA ILE A 92 2.80 -4.17 -11.53
C ILE A 92 1.39 -4.68 -11.23
N SER A 93 0.54 -3.84 -10.60
CA SER A 93 -0.88 -4.12 -10.34
C SER A 93 -1.70 -4.26 -11.63
N ARG A 94 -1.37 -3.48 -12.66
CA ARG A 94 -1.97 -3.59 -14.01
C ARG A 94 -1.33 -4.68 -14.89
N ASN A 95 -0.46 -5.51 -14.31
CA ASN A 95 0.29 -6.56 -15.03
C ASN A 95 1.24 -6.05 -16.12
N ASN A 96 1.63 -4.77 -16.06
CA ASN A 96 2.62 -4.14 -16.95
C ASN A 96 4.03 -4.32 -16.37
N GLN A 97 4.49 -5.55 -16.23
CA GLN A 97 5.74 -5.88 -15.53
C GLN A 97 6.97 -5.17 -16.10
N GLU A 98 7.14 -5.14 -17.43
CA GLU A 98 8.30 -4.49 -18.06
C GLU A 98 8.38 -3.00 -17.72
N ARG A 99 7.23 -2.31 -17.81
CA ARG A 99 7.15 -0.89 -17.45
C ARG A 99 7.42 -0.68 -15.97
N SER A 100 6.84 -1.52 -15.10
CA SER A 100 7.10 -1.47 -13.67
C SER A 100 8.60 -1.57 -13.37
N HIS A 101 9.29 -2.54 -13.98
CA HIS A 101 10.72 -2.73 -13.81
C HIS A 101 11.54 -1.52 -14.28
N GLN A 102 11.21 -0.93 -15.43
CA GLN A 102 11.85 0.28 -15.94
C GLN A 102 11.66 1.47 -14.99
N THR A 103 10.42 1.74 -14.57
CA THR A 103 10.08 2.82 -13.65
C THR A 103 10.76 2.64 -12.30
N LEU A 104 10.83 1.41 -11.80
CA LEU A 104 11.49 1.09 -10.54
C LEU A 104 13.01 1.35 -10.59
N ASN A 105 13.66 0.97 -11.69
CA ASN A 105 15.08 1.27 -11.91
C ASN A 105 15.35 2.77 -12.08
N HIS A 106 14.42 3.48 -12.71
CA HIS A 106 14.51 4.93 -12.83
C HIS A 106 14.43 5.61 -11.45
N ALA A 107 13.48 5.21 -10.61
CA ALA A 107 13.38 5.71 -9.23
C ALA A 107 14.71 5.53 -8.46
N LEU A 108 15.34 4.36 -8.59
CA LEU A 108 16.63 4.07 -7.97
C LEU A 108 17.78 4.91 -8.53
N SER A 109 17.74 5.21 -9.83
CA SER A 109 18.76 6.06 -10.48
C SER A 109 18.69 7.52 -10.01
N ILE A 110 17.50 7.99 -9.63
CA ILE A 110 17.27 9.33 -9.07
C ILE A 110 17.77 9.40 -7.62
N ASP A 111 17.40 8.41 -6.81
CA ASP A 111 17.70 8.36 -5.39
C ASP A 111 18.01 6.92 -4.96
N PHE A 112 19.28 6.65 -4.69
CA PHE A 112 19.73 5.30 -4.32
C PHE A 112 19.15 4.82 -2.98
N THR A 113 18.68 5.74 -2.13
CA THR A 113 18.04 5.39 -0.85
C THR A 113 16.66 4.78 -1.05
N THR A 114 16.06 4.88 -2.24
CA THR A 114 14.74 4.29 -2.53
C THR A 114 14.73 2.78 -2.40
N GLN A 115 15.88 2.10 -2.49
CA GLN A 115 15.95 0.65 -2.33
C GLN A 115 15.53 0.17 -0.92
N ASP A 116 15.65 1.05 0.07
CA ASP A 116 15.24 0.78 1.45
C ASP A 116 13.76 1.09 1.68
N HIS A 117 13.10 1.75 0.72
CA HIS A 117 11.69 2.06 0.81
C HIS A 117 10.86 0.76 0.73
N PRO A 118 9.90 0.51 1.64
CA PRO A 118 9.12 -0.73 1.68
C PRO A 118 8.42 -1.05 0.36
N ILE A 119 7.87 -0.03 -0.30
CA ILE A 119 7.18 -0.20 -1.59
C ILE A 119 8.14 -0.62 -2.70
N TYR A 120 9.38 -0.11 -2.72
CA TYR A 120 10.37 -0.57 -3.69
C TYR A 120 10.63 -2.06 -3.54
N ARG A 121 10.84 -2.52 -2.30
CA ARG A 121 11.10 -3.93 -1.99
C ARG A 121 9.91 -4.81 -2.36
N LEU A 122 8.68 -4.38 -2.04
CA LEU A 122 7.46 -5.07 -2.42
C LEU A 122 7.34 -5.22 -3.95
N VAL A 123 7.40 -4.11 -4.70
CA VAL A 123 7.28 -4.14 -6.16
C VAL A 123 8.39 -4.99 -6.79
N ARG A 124 9.63 -4.89 -6.30
CA ARG A 124 10.75 -5.72 -6.77
C ARG A 124 10.50 -7.22 -6.52
N SER A 125 9.98 -7.57 -5.35
CA SER A 125 9.64 -8.96 -5.04
C SER A 125 8.52 -9.49 -5.93
N GLU A 126 7.50 -8.68 -6.22
CA GLU A 126 6.40 -9.03 -7.13
C GLU A 126 6.89 -9.24 -8.56
N ILE A 127 7.80 -8.39 -9.05
CA ILE A 127 8.45 -8.57 -10.35
C ILE A 127 9.17 -9.92 -10.39
N PHE A 128 10.00 -10.24 -9.40
CA PHE A 128 10.71 -11.53 -9.36
C PHE A 128 9.78 -12.74 -9.30
N LEU A 129 8.65 -12.64 -8.58
CA LEU A 129 7.64 -13.71 -8.59
C LEU A 129 7.06 -13.93 -10.00
N LYS A 130 6.77 -12.86 -10.74
CA LYS A 130 6.26 -12.97 -12.11
C LYS A 130 7.31 -13.48 -13.11
N GLU A 131 8.60 -13.21 -12.85
CA GLU A 131 9.72 -13.75 -13.62
C GLU A 131 10.04 -15.23 -13.30
N GLY A 132 9.38 -15.83 -12.30
CA GLY A 132 9.72 -17.18 -11.83
C GLY A 132 11.01 -17.24 -11.00
N ARG A 133 11.54 -16.09 -10.59
CA ARG A 133 12.76 -15.94 -9.77
C ARG A 133 12.43 -16.03 -8.28
N PHE A 134 11.94 -17.20 -7.89
CA PHE A 134 11.37 -17.43 -6.56
C PHE A 134 12.39 -17.26 -5.43
N GLN A 135 13.66 -17.59 -5.67
CA GLN A 135 14.69 -17.51 -4.65
C GLN A 135 14.99 -16.05 -4.28
N GLU A 136 15.14 -15.18 -5.27
CA GLU A 136 15.36 -13.75 -5.04
C GLU A 136 14.12 -13.07 -4.44
N ALA A 137 12.92 -13.43 -4.90
CA ALA A 137 11.68 -12.94 -4.30
C ALA A 137 11.59 -13.31 -2.81
N LYS A 138 11.88 -14.57 -2.47
CA LYS A 138 11.87 -15.07 -1.09
C LYS A 138 12.82 -14.29 -0.20
N THR A 139 14.06 -14.07 -0.64
CA THR A 139 15.05 -13.30 0.12
C THR A 139 14.55 -11.88 0.43
N ILE A 140 13.98 -11.19 -0.56
CA ILE A 140 13.44 -9.84 -0.35
C ILE A 140 12.26 -9.85 0.63
N LEU A 141 11.33 -10.79 0.48
CA LEU A 141 10.15 -10.90 1.34
C LEU A 141 10.52 -11.21 2.79
N GLU A 142 11.50 -12.09 3.02
CA GLU A 142 12.02 -12.38 4.36
C GLU A 142 12.61 -11.12 5.02
N ASP A 143 13.33 -10.30 4.24
CA ASP A 143 13.90 -9.05 4.75
C ASP A 143 12.82 -8.01 5.06
N ILE A 144 11.74 -7.93 4.28
CA ILE A 144 10.58 -7.08 4.59
C ILE A 144 9.98 -7.47 5.94
N VAL A 145 9.74 -8.77 6.16
CA VAL A 145 9.15 -9.28 7.41
C VAL A 145 10.06 -8.99 8.61
N LYS A 146 11.38 -9.19 8.47
CA LYS A 146 12.35 -8.86 9.52
C LYS A 146 12.31 -7.39 9.90
N LEU A 147 12.28 -6.49 8.91
CA LEU A 147 12.23 -5.05 9.15
C LEU A 147 10.92 -4.62 9.82
N GLN A 148 9.79 -5.19 9.42
CA GLN A 148 8.50 -4.92 10.06
C GLN A 148 8.50 -5.35 11.53
N ASN A 149 9.03 -6.54 11.82
CA ASN A 149 9.15 -7.04 13.19
C ASN A 149 10.10 -6.18 14.03
N ALA A 150 11.23 -5.74 13.46
CA ALA A 150 12.14 -4.83 14.15
C ALA A 150 11.51 -3.46 14.44
N SER A 151 10.71 -2.93 13.51
CA SER A 151 9.93 -1.69 13.73
C SER A 151 8.94 -1.86 14.88
N ASN A 152 8.20 -2.98 14.90
CA ASN A 152 7.20 -3.26 15.93
C ASN A 152 7.85 -3.45 17.32
N ILE A 153 9.05 -4.03 17.39
CA ILE A 153 9.79 -4.23 18.65
C ILE A 153 10.26 -2.89 19.24
N ASN A 154 10.74 -1.96 18.39
CA ASN A 154 11.20 -0.64 18.82
C ASN A 154 10.07 0.23 19.39
N ASP A 155 8.84 0.07 18.90
CA ASP A 155 7.67 0.78 19.43
C ASP A 155 7.25 0.23 20.82
N THR A 156 7.39 -1.08 21.05
CA THR A 156 7.13 -1.68 22.38
C THR A 156 8.14 -1.27 23.44
N ASP A 157 9.42 -1.07 23.09
CA ASP A 157 10.43 -0.63 24.07
C ASP A 157 10.17 0.80 24.55
N PHE A 158 9.65 1.68 23.67
CA PHE A 158 9.26 3.04 24.06
C PHE A 158 8.06 3.04 25.01
N ILE A 159 7.03 2.24 24.74
CA ILE A 159 5.85 2.11 25.62
C ILE A 159 6.23 1.46 26.96
N THR A 160 7.05 0.41 26.96
CA THR A 160 7.48 -0.27 28.19
C THR A 160 8.31 0.67 29.08
N SER A 161 9.16 1.51 28.48
CA SER A 161 9.96 2.51 29.21
C SER A 161 9.14 3.65 29.85
N LEU A 162 7.92 3.89 29.36
CA LEU A 162 6.99 4.90 29.92
C LEU A 162 6.13 4.35 31.05
N THR A 163 5.97 3.02 31.17
CA THR A 163 5.20 2.36 32.22
C THR A 163 6.00 1.97 33.47
N ASP A 164 7.34 1.97 33.41
CA ASP A 164 8.23 1.59 34.52
C ASP A 164 8.72 2.78 35.40
N LYS A 165 7.94 3.87 35.50
CA LYS A 165 8.26 5.01 36.39
C LYS A 165 7.14 5.38 37.35
#